data_AF-A0A965PXS6-F1
#
_entry.id   AF-A0A965PXS6-F1
#
_cell.length_a   1.000
_cell.length_b   1.000
_cell.length_c   1.000
_cell.angle_alpha   90.00
_cell.angle_beta   90.00
_cell.angle_gamma   90.00
#
_symmetry.space_group_name_H-M   'P 1'
#
loop_
_entity.id
_entity.type
_entity.pdbx_description
1 polymer ?
#
loop_
_entity_poly.entity_id
_entity_poly.type
_entity_poly.pdbx_seq_one_letter_code
_entity_poly.pdbx_strand_id
1 'polypeptide(L)' 'MPRVKRGVTARARHKKVLALAINAAARQCGMTYSQFANGLKKSNIEIDRKVLSDIAVHDMAAFSGIVNQVKAALAA' A
#
# COMPACT_ATOMS: atom_id res chain seq x y z
N MET A 1 -22.46 16.51 21.13
CA MET A 1 -21.01 16.21 21.03
C MET A 1 -20.83 14.79 20.51
N PRO A 2 -19.91 14.52 19.57
CA PRO A 2 -19.79 13.20 18.94
C PRO A 2 -19.27 12.17 19.97
N ARG A 3 -20.04 11.11 20.18
CA ARG A 3 -19.74 10.03 21.14
C ARG A 3 -18.77 9.02 20.51
N VAL A 4 -17.48 9.34 20.50
CA VAL A 4 -16.44 8.35 20.17
C VAL A 4 -16.33 7.34 21.32
N LYS A 5 -16.50 6.04 21.01
CA LYS A 5 -16.38 4.94 21.99
C LYS A 5 -15.00 4.99 22.66
N ARG A 6 -14.97 4.99 24.01
CA ARG A 6 -13.74 4.87 24.82
C ARG A 6 -12.90 3.68 24.31
N GLY A 7 -11.66 3.94 23.90
CA GLY A 7 -10.70 2.92 23.45
C GLY A 7 -10.10 3.15 22.06
N VAL A 8 -10.69 4.03 21.24
CA VAL A 8 -10.06 4.45 19.98
C VAL A 8 -9.29 5.73 20.26
N THR A 9 -7.95 5.65 20.36
CA THR A 9 -7.12 6.85 20.35
C THR A 9 -7.43 7.61 19.07
N ALA A 10 -7.87 8.87 19.18
CA ALA A 10 -8.34 9.69 18.05
C ALA A 10 -7.29 9.89 16.93
N ARG A 11 -6.06 9.43 17.14
CA ARG A 11 -4.93 9.43 16.19
C ARG A 11 -4.34 8.04 15.94
N ALA A 12 -5.08 6.96 16.20
CA ALA A 12 -4.63 5.62 15.84
C ALA A 12 -4.33 5.58 14.34
N ARG A 13 -3.06 5.41 13.96
CA ARG A 13 -2.68 5.26 12.55
C ARG A 13 -3.45 4.06 11.99
N HIS A 14 -4.46 4.31 11.15
CA HIS A 14 -5.34 3.27 10.63
C HIS A 14 -4.62 2.41 9.58
N LYS A 15 -3.70 1.54 10.02
CA LYS A 15 -2.94 0.61 9.18
C LYS A 15 -3.85 -0.22 8.26
N LYS A 16 -5.07 -0.51 8.72
CA LYS A 16 -6.12 -1.19 7.94
C LYS A 16 -6.54 -0.41 6.68
N VAL A 17 -6.71 0.91 6.80
CA VAL A 17 -7.12 1.78 5.68
C VAL A 17 -6.00 1.90 4.66
N LEU A 18 -4.76 2.07 5.12
CA LEU A 18 -3.59 2.15 4.22
C LEU A 18 -3.41 0.85 3.43
N ALA A 19 -3.52 -0.30 4.10
CA ALA A 19 -3.45 -1.60 3.43
C ALA A 19 -4.59 -1.80 2.42
N LEU A 20 -5.80 -1.30 2.72
CA LEU A 20 -6.93 -1.37 1.80
C LEU A 20 -6.71 -0.52 0.55
N ALA A 21 -6.22 0.72 0.71
CA ALA A 21 -5.88 1.60 -0.41
C ALA A 21 -4.83 0.98 -1.33
N ILE A 22 -3.74 0.46 -0.74
CA ILE A 22 -2.68 -0.22 -1.50
C ILE A 22 -3.23 -1.48 -2.19
N ASN A 23 -4.08 -2.25 -1.53
CA ASN A 23 -4.69 -3.44 -2.13
C ASN A 23 -5.59 -3.05 -3.33
N ALA A 24 -6.37 -1.98 -3.22
CA ALA A 24 -7.19 -1.50 -4.33
C ALA A 24 -6.33 -1.11 -5.55
N ALA A 25 -5.27 -0.33 -5.35
CA ALA A 25 -4.36 0.08 -6.43
C ALA A 25 -3.59 -1.12 -7.01
N ALA A 26 -3.07 -2.01 -6.16
CA ALA A 26 -2.40 -3.24 -6.59
C ALA A 26 -3.33 -4.10 -7.46
N ARG A 27 -4.61 -4.23 -7.08
CA ARG A 27 -5.62 -4.96 -7.85
C ARG A 27 -5.88 -4.34 -9.22
N GLN A 28 -5.90 -3.02 -9.33
CA GLN A 28 -6.00 -2.33 -10.62
C GLN A 28 -4.80 -2.63 -11.53
N CYS A 29 -3.60 -2.79 -10.96
CA CYS A 29 -2.42 -3.22 -11.69
C CYS A 29 -2.31 -4.75 -11.89
N GLY A 30 -3.36 -5.52 -11.56
CA GLY A 30 -3.43 -6.97 -11.77
C GLY A 30 -2.62 -7.81 -10.78
N MET A 31 -2.31 -7.29 -9.59
CA MET A 31 -1.55 -8.00 -8.55
C MET A 31 -2.29 -8.00 -7.21
N THR A 32 -1.99 -9.00 -6.38
CA THR A 32 -2.49 -9.05 -5.00
C THR A 32 -1.55 -8.34 -4.04
N TYR A 33 -2.09 -7.79 -2.94
CA TYR A 33 -1.28 -7.15 -1.90
C TYR A 33 -0.17 -8.06 -1.36
N SER A 34 -0.42 -9.37 -1.20
CA SER A 34 0.58 -10.32 -0.72
C SER A 34 1.73 -10.51 -1.71
N GLN A 35 1.44 -10.60 -3.02
CA GLN A 35 2.46 -10.68 -4.06
C GLN A 35 3.28 -9.39 -4.12
N PHE A 36 2.62 -8.24 -4.03
CA PHE A 36 3.27 -6.94 -4.01
C PHE A 36 4.18 -6.78 -2.78
N ALA A 37 3.70 -7.11 -1.58
CA ALA A 37 4.48 -7.04 -0.35
C ALA A 37 5.66 -8.04 -0.34
N ASN A 38 5.50 -9.21 -0.95
CA ASN A 38 6.59 -10.16 -1.14
C ASN A 38 7.64 -9.61 -2.13
N GLY A 39 7.19 -9.05 -3.25
CA GLY A 39 8.07 -8.48 -4.26
C GLY A 39 8.82 -7.24 -3.77
N LEU A 40 8.22 -6.39 -2.92
CA LEU A 40 8.93 -5.29 -2.25
C LEU A 40 10.09 -5.78 -1.39
N LYS A 41 9.90 -6.88 -0.65
CA LYS A 41 10.98 -7.49 0.14
C LYS A 41 12.08 -8.08 -0.74
N LYS A 42 11.71 -8.75 -1.83
CA LYS A 42 12.67 -9.34 -2.78
C LYS A 42 13.49 -8.30 -3.54
N SER A 43 12.86 -7.17 -3.88
CA SER A 43 13.51 -6.02 -4.53
C SER A 43 14.29 -5.13 -3.55
N ASN A 44 14.28 -5.46 -2.25
CA ASN A 44 14.90 -4.67 -1.19
C ASN A 44 14.44 -3.20 -1.16
N ILE A 45 13.20 -2.94 -1.58
CA ILE A 45 12.59 -1.61 -1.61
C ILE A 45 11.91 -1.35 -0.26
N GLU A 46 12.59 -0.60 0.60
CA GLU A 46 12.04 -0.16 1.89
C GLU A 46 11.23 1.13 1.72
N ILE A 47 9.93 1.00 1.47
CA ILE A 47 9.00 2.13 1.41
C ILE A 47 8.02 2.08 2.58
N ASP A 48 7.83 3.24 3.20
CA ASP A 48 6.86 3.44 4.26
C ASP A 48 5.42 3.35 3.72
N ARG A 49 4.58 2.55 4.39
CA ARG A 49 3.21 2.25 3.89
C ARG A 49 2.31 3.48 3.79
N LYS A 50 2.58 4.52 4.57
CA LYS A 50 1.85 5.79 4.49
C LYS A 50 2.14 6.53 3.19
N VAL A 51 3.41 6.61 2.84
CA VAL A 51 3.85 7.25 1.60
C VAL A 51 3.33 6.43 0.42
N LEU A 52 3.44 5.11 0.50
CA LEU A 52 2.93 4.23 -0.55
C LEU A 52 1.42 4.37 -0.76
N SER A 53 0.63 4.47 0.33
CA SER A 53 -0.82 4.66 0.20
C SER A 53 -1.18 6.03 -0.37
N ASP A 54 -0.37 7.06 -0.10
CA ASP A 54 -0.59 8.41 -0.62
C ASP A 54 -0.33 8.44 -2.14
N ILE A 55 0.78 7.84 -2.58
CA ILE A 55 1.11 7.64 -4.00
C ILE A 55 0.00 6.83 -4.69
N ALA A 56 -0.47 5.75 -4.07
CA ALA A 56 -1.52 4.89 -4.64
C ALA A 56 -2.85 5.64 -4.88
N VAL A 57 -3.14 6.70 -4.11
CA VAL A 57 -4.38 7.49 -4.22
C VAL A 57 -4.20 8.69 -5.14
N HIS A 58 -3.06 9.37 -5.07
CA HIS A 58 -2.83 10.64 -5.77
C HIS A 58 -2.14 10.49 -7.12
N ASP A 59 -1.29 9.48 -7.30
CA ASP A 59 -0.51 9.29 -8.52
C ASP A 59 -0.42 7.81 -8.91
N MET A 60 -1.40 7.40 -9.71
CA MET A 60 -1.46 6.04 -10.26
C MET A 60 -0.30 5.76 -11.22
N ALA A 61 0.24 6.76 -11.92
CA ALA A 61 1.33 6.57 -12.86
C ALA A 61 2.62 6.19 -12.12
N ALA A 62 2.96 6.92 -11.06
CA ALA A 62 4.07 6.58 -10.19
C ALA A 62 3.90 5.21 -9.53
N PHE A 63 2.70 4.89 -9.04
CA PHE A 63 2.41 3.58 -8.44
C PHE A 63 2.61 2.44 -9.46
N SER A 64 2.18 2.63 -10.71
CA SER A 64 2.35 1.64 -11.77
C SER A 64 3.83 1.35 -12.08
N GLY A 65 4.69 2.37 -12.02
CA GLY A 65 6.14 2.23 -12.18
C GLY A 65 6.76 1.35 -11.09
N ILE A 66 6.38 1.58 -9.83
CA ILE A 66 6.81 0.76 -8.68
C ILE A 66 6.32 -0.68 -8.87
N VAL A 67 5.06 -0.87 -9.23
CA VAL A 67 4.46 -2.18 -9.49
C VAL A 67 5.22 -2.93 -10.59
N ASN A 68 5.63 -2.25 -11.66
CA ASN A 68 6.38 -2.88 -12.76
C ASN A 68 7.77 -3.33 -12.31
N GLN A 69 8.48 -2.52 -11.52
CA GLN A 69 9.77 -2.91 -10.92
C GLN A 69 9.59 -4.13 -10.00
N VAL A 70 8.55 -4.12 -9.17
CA VAL A 70 8.22 -5.23 -8.26
C VAL A 70 7.86 -6.50 -9.03
N LYS A 71 7.11 -6.38 -10.15
CA LYS A 71 6.81 -7.52 -11.04
C LYS A 71 8.08 -8.09 -11.66
N ALA A 72 8.97 -7.23 -12.15
CA ALA A 72 10.25 -7.66 -12.72
C ALA A 72 11.09 -8.43 -11.68
N ALA A 73 11.16 -7.95 -10.45
CA ALA A 73 11.88 -8.62 -9.35
C ALA A 73 11.21 -9.90 -8.85
N LEU A 74 9.91 -10.09 -9.10
CA LEU A 74 9.20 -11.32 -8.74
C LEU A 74 9.32 -12.41 -9.81
N ALA A 75 9.50 -12.01 -11.08
CA ALA A 75 9.72 -12.88 -12.21
C ALA A 75 11.18 -13.38 -12.32
N ALA A 76 12.10 -12.68 -11.66
CA ALA A 76 13.48 -13.13 -11.42
C ALA A 76 13.55 -14.12 -10.24
#